data_AF-A0A5R9BSL2-F1
#
_entry.id   AF-A0A5R9BSL2-F1
#
_cell.length_a   1.000
_cell.length_b   1.000
_cell.length_c   1.000
_cell.angle_alpha   90.00
_cell.angle_beta   90.00
_cell.angle_gamma   90.00
#
_symmetry.space_group_name_H-M   'P 1'
#
loop_
_entity.id
_entity.type
_entity.pdbx_description
1 polymer ?
#
loop_
_entity_poly.entity_id
_entity_poly.type
_entity_poly.pdbx_seq_one_letter_code
_entity_poly.pdbx_strand_id
1 'polypeptide(L)'
;TPKGETVRFKQETLILLNESLIDKNERYFVLAHELYHAIEHNNLSAYYTTQRNGKGTLEREASTFAGHLMINQYKEEYGYLPETFQVLRDVYGVPENLELYLAN
;
A
#
# COMPACT_ATOMS: atom_id res chain seq x y z
N THR A 1 -5.31 4.11 15.15
CA THR A 1 -3.96 3.52 15.20
C THR A 1 -3.56 3.15 13.79
N PRO A 2 -2.32 3.43 13.35
CA PRO A 2 -1.84 2.95 12.05
C PRO A 2 -1.97 1.42 11.97
N LYS A 3 -2.38 0.93 10.80
CA LYS A 3 -2.64 -0.49 10.55
C LYS A 3 -1.40 -1.25 10.09
N GLY A 4 -0.38 -0.53 9.63
CA GLY A 4 0.98 -1.00 9.36
C GLY A 4 2.00 0.07 9.70
N GLU A 5 3.26 -0.30 9.76
CA GLU A 5 4.39 0.61 9.94
C GLU A 5 5.66 0.00 9.33
N THR A 6 6.40 0.83 8.58
CA THR A 6 7.73 0.51 8.09
C THR A 6 8.80 1.01 9.04
N VAL A 7 9.59 0.09 9.60
CA VAL A 7 10.65 0.39 10.59
C VAL A 7 12.01 -0.03 10.04
N ARG A 8 13.03 0.80 10.24
CA ARG A 8 14.42 0.41 9.97
C ARG A 8 15.09 -0.01 11.27
N PHE A 9 15.58 -1.25 11.29
CA PHE A 9 16.27 -1.80 12.45
C PHE A 9 17.61 -2.38 12.00
N LYS A 10 18.71 -1.77 12.47
CA LYS A 10 20.07 -2.07 12.01
C LYS A 10 20.19 -1.92 10.49
N GLN A 11 20.55 -2.98 9.77
CA GLN A 11 20.71 -3.01 8.32
C GLN A 11 19.49 -3.62 7.61
N GLU A 12 18.38 -3.79 8.33
CA GLU A 12 17.15 -4.39 7.82
C GLU A 12 16.02 -3.35 7.77
N THR A 13 15.15 -3.51 6.78
CA THR A 13 13.85 -2.82 6.71
C THR A 13 12.78 -3.84 7.05
N LEU A 14 12.01 -3.54 8.10
CA LEU A 14 10.94 -4.37 8.63
C LEU A 14 9.61 -3.70 8.29
N ILE A 15 8.66 -4.47 7.74
CA ILE A 15 7.27 -4.06 7.65
C ILE A 15 6.51 -4.76 8.76
N LEU A 16 5.90 -3.96 9.63
CA LEU A 16 5.10 -4.43 10.74
C LEU A 16 3.63 -4.23 10.38
N LEU A 17 2.82 -5.28 10.52
CA LEU A 17 1.37 -5.21 10.36
C LEU A 17 0.71 -5.33 11.72
N ASN A 18 -0.39 -4.60 11.92
CA ASN A 18 -1.19 -4.76 13.11
C ASN A 18 -1.80 -6.17 13.16
N GLU A 19 -1.68 -6.84 14.30
CA GLU A 19 -2.17 -8.21 14.50
C GLU A 19 -3.67 -8.36 14.18
N SER A 20 -4.46 -7.30 14.36
CA SER A 20 -5.90 -7.31 14.01
C SER A 20 -6.20 -7.50 12.51
N LEU A 21 -5.17 -7.52 11.66
CA LEU A 21 -5.27 -7.80 10.22
C LEU A 21 -4.98 -9.26 9.86
N ILE A 22 -4.51 -10.10 10.78
CA ILE A 22 -4.01 -11.44 10.46
C ILE A 22 -4.99 -12.26 9.62
N ASP A 23 -6.28 -12.22 9.96
CA ASP A 23 -7.35 -12.94 9.27
C ASP A 23 -8.16 -12.05 8.29
N LYS A 24 -7.68 -10.84 7.98
CA LYS A 24 -8.39 -9.90 7.10
C LYS A 24 -7.65 -9.71 5.79
N ASN A 25 -8.40 -9.71 4.69
CA ASN A 25 -7.85 -9.43 3.36
C ASN A 25 -7.23 -8.02 3.26
N GLU A 26 -7.66 -7.07 4.09
CA GLU A 26 -7.04 -5.74 4.25
C GLU A 26 -5.51 -5.81 4.51
N ARG A 27 -4.99 -6.91 5.06
CA ARG A 27 -3.54 -7.10 5.24
C ARG A 27 -2.75 -6.95 3.94
N TYR A 28 -3.31 -7.35 2.80
CA TYR A 28 -2.62 -7.30 1.51
C TYR A 28 -2.42 -5.85 1.06
N PHE A 29 -3.50 -5.05 1.11
CA PHE A 29 -3.42 -3.63 0.80
C PHE A 29 -2.48 -2.89 1.75
N VAL A 30 -2.58 -3.11 3.06
CA VAL A 30 -1.71 -2.45 4.05
C VAL A 30 -0.24 -2.85 3.86
N LEU A 31 0.04 -4.11 3.58
CA LEU A 31 1.41 -4.55 3.27
C LEU A 31 1.96 -3.88 2.02
N ALA A 32 1.16 -3.76 0.96
CA ALA A 32 1.55 -3.08 -0.28
C ALA A 32 1.81 -1.58 -0.05
N HIS A 33 1.02 -0.93 0.81
CA HIS A 33 1.22 0.47 1.22
C HIS A 33 2.55 0.65 1.94
N GLU A 34 2.84 -0.19 2.94
CA GLU A 34 4.11 -0.12 3.67
C GLU A 34 5.31 -0.52 2.80
N LEU A 35 5.13 -1.43 1.83
CA LEU A 35 6.17 -1.77 0.87
C LEU A 35 6.63 -0.56 0.05
N TYR A 36 5.70 0.32 -0.34
CA TYR A 36 6.05 1.58 -0.98
C TYR A 36 6.95 2.45 -0.09
N HIS A 37 6.57 2.61 1.19
CA HIS A 37 7.39 3.37 2.15
C HIS A 37 8.78 2.76 2.35
N ALA A 38 8.88 1.43 2.37
CA ALA A 38 10.15 0.71 2.46
C ALA A 38 11.08 1.00 1.26
N ILE A 39 10.51 1.10 0.05
CA ILE A 39 11.24 1.36 -1.19
C ILE A 39 11.65 2.84 -1.30
N GLU A 40 10.69 3.77 -1.17
CA GLU A 40 10.92 5.19 -1.46
C GLU A 40 11.85 5.91 -0.48
N HIS A 41 11.89 5.48 0.79
CA HIS A 41 12.79 6.10 1.76
C HIS A 41 14.28 5.83 1.50
N ASN A 42 14.64 4.93 0.58
CA ASN A 42 16.02 4.77 0.11
C ASN A 42 16.47 5.91 -0.82
N ASN A 43 15.54 6.61 -1.48
CA ASN A 43 15.86 7.64 -2.49
C ASN A 43 15.66 9.08 -1.99
N LEU A 44 14.92 9.30 -0.90
CA LEU A 44 14.30 10.62 -0.65
C LEU A 44 14.41 11.18 0.77
N SER A 45 15.15 10.53 1.67
CA SER A 45 15.20 10.90 3.11
C SER A 45 15.62 12.34 3.40
N ALA A 46 16.39 12.98 2.51
CA ALA A 46 16.87 14.34 2.67
C ALA A 46 15.93 15.44 2.11
N TYR A 47 15.02 15.12 1.18
CA TYR A 47 14.28 16.14 0.41
C TYR A 47 12.87 16.42 0.96
N TYR A 48 12.19 15.41 1.51
CA TYR A 48 10.77 15.51 1.90
C TYR A 48 10.54 15.75 3.40
N THR A 49 11.58 15.65 4.22
CA THR A 49 11.50 15.86 5.69
C THR A 49 11.25 17.32 6.09
N THR A 50 11.33 18.28 5.17
CA THR A 50 11.21 19.72 5.48
C THR A 50 9.80 20.30 5.37
N GLN A 51 8.81 19.60 4.79
CA GLN A 51 7.47 20.18 4.57
C GLN A 51 6.33 19.22 4.93
N ARG A 52 5.41 19.68 5.81
CA ARG A 52 4.13 19.00 6.13
C ARG A 52 3.32 18.60 4.89
N ASN A 53 3.53 19.28 3.75
CA ASN A 53 2.90 18.97 2.46
C ASN A 53 3.44 17.67 1.83
N GLY A 54 4.70 17.30 2.08
CA GLY A 54 5.32 16.10 1.52
C GLY A 54 4.74 14.80 2.09
N LYS A 55 4.37 14.81 3.38
CA LYS A 55 3.76 13.63 4.02
C LYS A 55 2.41 13.27 3.38
N GLY A 56 1.54 14.25 3.14
CA GLY A 56 0.23 13.99 2.53
C GLY A 56 0.33 13.47 1.08
N THR A 57 1.37 13.88 0.35
CA THR A 57 1.64 13.37 -1.00
C THR A 57 2.17 11.93 -0.94
N LEU A 58 3.16 11.64 -0.09
CA LEU A 58 3.73 10.30 0.04
C LEU A 58 2.71 9.24 0.46
N GLU A 59 1.78 9.56 1.38
CA GLU A 59 0.71 8.65 1.79
C GLU A 59 -0.27 8.36 0.64
N ARG A 60 -0.53 9.37 -0.21
CA ARG A 60 -1.38 9.22 -1.40
C ARG A 60 -0.68 8.36 -2.45
N GLU A 61 0.59 8.61 -2.70
CA GLU A 61 1.40 7.82 -3.63
C GLU A 61 1.50 6.36 -3.17
N ALA A 62 1.70 6.13 -1.86
CA ALA A 62 1.67 4.79 -1.26
C ALA A 62 0.33 4.08 -1.48
N SER A 63 -0.78 4.78 -1.26
CA SER A 63 -2.13 4.22 -1.45
C SER A 63 -2.39 3.88 -2.92
N THR A 64 -2.02 4.77 -3.85
CA THR A 64 -2.17 4.55 -5.29
C THR A 64 -1.28 3.39 -5.77
N PHE A 65 -0.02 3.36 -5.33
CA PHE A 65 0.90 2.25 -5.59
C PHE A 65 0.31 0.93 -5.11
N ALA A 66 -0.18 0.88 -3.87
CA ALA A 66 -0.77 -0.33 -3.31
C ALA A 66 -1.97 -0.81 -4.12
N GLY A 67 -2.84 0.10 -4.55
CA GLY A 67 -3.97 -0.22 -5.43
C GLY A 67 -3.54 -0.86 -6.75
N HIS A 68 -2.58 -0.26 -7.46
CA HIS A 68 -2.05 -0.83 -8.70
C HIS A 68 -1.33 -2.16 -8.48
N LEU A 69 -0.62 -2.31 -7.36
CA LEU A 69 0.03 -3.57 -7.02
C LEU A 69 -1.00 -4.68 -6.82
N MET A 70 -2.14 -4.40 -6.17
CA MET A 70 -3.21 -5.40 -6.01
C MET A 70 -3.87 -5.77 -7.35
N ILE A 71 -4.01 -4.84 -8.30
CA ILE A 71 -4.47 -5.14 -9.67
C ILE A 71 -3.49 -6.09 -10.38
N ASN A 72 -2.20 -5.82 -10.28
CA ASN A 72 -1.17 -6.66 -10.90
C ASN A 72 -1.09 -8.03 -10.24
N GLN A 73 -1.16 -8.09 -8.91
CA GLN A 73 -1.22 -9.34 -8.15
C GLN A 73 -2.42 -10.18 -8.56
N TYR A 74 -3.61 -9.58 -8.71
CA TYR A 74 -4.80 -10.27 -9.20
C TYR A 74 -4.54 -10.89 -10.58
N LYS A 75 -3.97 -10.11 -11.50
CA LYS A 75 -3.67 -10.59 -12.86
C LYS A 75 -2.67 -11.74 -12.87
N GLU A 76 -1.65 -11.67 -12.02
CA GLU A 76 -0.66 -12.74 -11.89
C GLU A 76 -1.26 -14.02 -11.30
N GLU A 77 -2.14 -13.89 -10.32
CA GLU A 77 -2.75 -15.02 -9.62
C GLU A 77 -3.85 -15.72 -10.44
N TYR A 78 -4.71 -14.95 -11.11
CA TYR A 78 -5.88 -15.47 -11.82
C TYR A 78 -5.71 -15.51 -13.34
N GLY A 79 -4.70 -14.83 -13.90
CA GLY A 79 -4.42 -14.78 -15.34
C GLY A 79 -5.25 -13.75 -16.12
N TYR A 80 -6.12 -12.98 -15.47
CA TYR A 80 -6.95 -11.92 -16.06
C TYR A 80 -7.12 -10.75 -15.09
N LEU A 81 -7.53 -9.59 -15.59
CA LEU A 81 -7.76 -8.40 -14.76
C LEU A 81 -9.04 -8.54 -13.92
N PRO A 82 -9.11 -7.92 -12.71
CA PRO A 82 -10.34 -7.92 -11.93
C PRO A 82 -11.48 -7.25 -12.72
N GLU A 83 -12.64 -7.89 -12.79
CA GLU A 83 -13.78 -7.38 -13.58
C GLU A 83 -14.41 -6.12 -12.97
N THR A 84 -14.33 -5.97 -11.65
CA THR A 84 -14.89 -4.83 -10.92
C THR A 84 -13.97 -4.43 -9.77
N PHE A 85 -14.09 -3.18 -9.31
CA PHE A 85 -13.37 -2.71 -8.12
C PHE A 85 -13.78 -3.51 -6.87
N GLN A 86 -15.03 -3.98 -6.80
CA GLN A 86 -15.51 -4.81 -5.70
C GLN A 86 -14.66 -6.09 -5.52
N VAL A 87 -14.17 -6.69 -6.60
CA VAL A 87 -13.26 -7.85 -6.53
C VAL A 87 -11.97 -7.49 -5.77
N LEU A 88 -11.39 -6.32 -6.02
CA LEU A 88 -10.19 -5.87 -5.32
C LEU A 88 -10.44 -5.61 -3.83
N ARG A 89 -11.63 -5.09 -3.48
CA ARG A 89 -12.06 -4.94 -2.09
C ARG A 89 -12.17 -6.28 -1.39
N ASP A 90 -12.83 -7.23 -2.03
CA ASP A 90 -13.15 -8.53 -1.42
C ASP A 90 -11.90 -9.39 -1.28
N VAL A 91 -11.02 -9.42 -2.28
CA VAL A 91 -9.84 -10.30 -2.32
C VAL A 91 -8.64 -9.69 -1.58
N TYR A 92 -8.41 -8.38 -1.73
CA TYR A 92 -7.20 -7.72 -1.21
C TYR A 92 -7.47 -6.58 -0.23
N GLY A 93 -8.75 -6.30 0.09
CA GLY A 93 -9.11 -5.26 1.04
C GLY A 93 -8.75 -3.84 0.58
N VAL A 94 -8.72 -3.59 -0.73
CA VAL A 94 -8.48 -2.24 -1.28
C VAL A 94 -9.57 -1.28 -0.78
N PRO A 95 -9.22 -0.09 -0.24
CA PRO A 95 -10.21 0.88 0.24
C PRO A 95 -11.12 1.43 -0.87
N GLU A 96 -12.42 1.51 -0.61
CA GLU A 96 -13.44 2.00 -1.55
C GLU A 96 -13.15 3.40 -2.11
N ASN A 97 -12.55 4.28 -1.31
CA ASN A 97 -12.19 5.63 -1.76
C ASN A 97 -11.12 5.65 -2.87
N LEU A 98 -10.45 4.52 -3.15
CA LEU A 98 -9.49 4.41 -4.26
C LEU A 98 -10.12 4.09 -5.62
N GLU A 99 -11.39 3.73 -5.68
CA GLU A 99 -12.06 3.36 -6.94
C GLU A 99 -11.93 4.47 -7.99
N LEU A 100 -12.15 5.72 -7.60
CA LEU A 100 -12.04 6.88 -8.49
C LEU A 100 -10.61 7.14 -9.00
N TYR A 101 -9.60 6.62 -8.31
CA TYR A 101 -8.18 6.83 -8.64
C TYR A 101 -7.62 5.70 -9.50
N LEU A 102 -8.18 4.49 -9.42
CA LEU A 102 -7.72 3.30 -10.15
C LEU A 102 -8.55 2.98 -11.40
N ALA A 103 -9.69 3.65 -11.60
CA ALA A 103 -10.57 3.48 -12.76
C ALA A 103 -10.16 4.28 -14.02
N ASN A 104 -9.02 4.99 -13.98
CA ASN A 104 -8.44 5.75 -15.09
C ASN A 104 -7.08 5.17 -15.50
#